data_AF-A0A8T0WYU4-F1
#
_entry.id   AF-A0A8T0WYU4-F1
#
_cell.length_a   1.000
_cell.length_b   1.000
_cell.length_c   1.000
_cell.angle_alpha   90.00
_cell.angle_beta   90.00
_cell.angle_gamma   90.00
#
_symmetry.space_group_name_H-M   'P 1'
#
loop_
_entity.id
_entity.type
_entity.pdbx_description
1 polymer ?
#
loop_
_entity_poly.entity_id
_entity_poly.type
_entity_poly.pdbx_seq_one_letter_code
_entity_poly.pdbx_strand_id
1 'polypeptide(L)'
;MTRAGRAVQVQYVLTAMTVYLSMATELPSWAIKAIDKIRRGFLWRGRKEANGGHCLLAWPKVCRSRELGGLGISDLKSLGFALRVRWPWLKKSEPNKPWASLPLQISKEMECFLSMAVITEVGDGANTLFWKDKWLAGKNIQDIVPHVYALVSRRTAARRSVLEALINEKWIEDIQGSISPEALMEYLVLWDVISEIDLHVGVQDKHIWRLSTSGQYTARSAYDALFQGAFISDHMKGFGSPGLRPNAVFSCG
;
A
#
# COMPACT_ATOMS: atom_id res chain seq x y z
N MET A 1 1.16 14.93 35.68
CA MET A 1 0.51 14.58 34.39
C MET A 1 0.10 13.12 34.39
N THR A 2 -1.14 12.79 34.03
CA THR A 2 -1.68 11.42 34.08
C THR A 2 -1.14 10.53 32.95
N ARG A 3 -1.24 9.19 33.09
CA ARG A 3 -0.85 8.23 32.03
C ARG A 3 -1.64 8.45 30.74
N ALA A 4 -2.95 8.72 30.85
CA ALA A 4 -3.80 9.04 29.70
C ALA A 4 -3.32 10.31 28.99
N GLY A 5 -3.00 11.38 29.73
CA GLY A 5 -2.40 12.59 29.15
C GLY A 5 -1.07 12.31 28.46
N ARG A 6 -0.23 11.42 29.01
CA ARG A 6 1.06 11.06 28.41
C ARG A 6 0.86 10.28 27.11
N ALA A 7 -0.13 9.39 27.05
CA ALA A 7 -0.49 8.71 25.81
C ALA A 7 -0.88 9.69 24.70
N VAL A 8 -1.68 10.72 25.03
CA VAL A 8 -2.03 11.79 24.09
C VAL A 8 -0.78 12.54 23.61
N GLN A 9 0.12 12.95 24.50
CA GLN A 9 1.35 13.62 24.09
C GLN A 9 2.30 12.73 23.27
N VAL A 10 2.39 11.43 23.59
CA VAL A 10 3.15 10.48 22.77
C VAL A 10 2.60 10.46 21.35
N GLN A 11 1.27 10.39 21.20
CA GLN A 11 0.63 10.28 19.90
C GLN A 11 0.65 11.57 19.08
N TYR A 12 0.37 12.72 19.69
CA TYR A 12 0.17 13.96 18.96
C TYR A 12 1.37 14.91 18.98
N VAL A 13 2.34 14.69 19.88
CA VAL A 13 3.56 15.52 19.96
C VAL A 13 4.77 14.71 19.51
N LEU A 14 5.12 13.64 20.22
CA LEU A 14 6.35 12.89 19.93
C LEU A 14 6.29 12.17 18.58
N THR A 15 5.14 11.60 18.21
CA THR A 15 4.96 11.00 16.89
C THR A 15 4.88 12.04 15.78
N ALA A 16 4.26 13.21 16.02
CA ALA A 16 4.20 14.26 15.02
C ALA A 16 5.60 14.78 14.64
N MET A 17 6.51 14.87 15.61
CA MET A 17 7.92 15.24 15.36
C MET A 17 8.62 14.31 14.36
N THR A 18 8.22 13.04 14.27
CA THR A 18 8.84 12.08 13.35
C THR A 18 8.22 12.08 11.95
N VAL A 19 7.05 12.71 11.75
CA VAL A 19 6.26 12.59 10.51
C VAL A 19 7.02 13.10 9.30
N TYR A 20 7.66 14.27 9.38
CA TYR A 20 8.39 14.84 8.24
C TYR A 20 9.52 13.93 7.76
N LEU A 21 10.34 13.44 8.69
CA LEU A 21 11.42 12.50 8.37
C LEU A 21 10.89 11.18 7.84
N SER A 22 9.84 10.63 8.47
CA SER A 22 9.24 9.35 8.06
C SER A 22 8.54 9.40 6.71
N MET A 23 8.08 10.59 6.28
CA MET A 23 7.48 10.82 4.98
C MET A 23 8.53 10.93 3.88
N ALA A 24 9.70 11.48 4.19
CA ALA A 24 10.79 11.63 3.23
C ALA A 24 11.64 10.37 3.07
N THR A 25 11.91 9.64 4.17
CA THR A 25 12.84 8.50 4.15
C THR A 25 12.37 7.34 5.02
N GLU A 26 12.87 6.15 4.70
CA GLU A 26 12.69 4.99 5.57
C GLU A 26 13.60 5.10 6.79
N LEU A 27 13.00 5.21 7.97
CA LEU A 27 13.77 5.24 9.21
C LEU A 27 14.41 3.86 9.46
N PRO A 28 15.73 3.80 9.71
CA PRO A 28 16.39 2.55 10.01
C PRO A 28 15.87 1.96 11.33
N SER A 29 15.90 0.63 11.43
CA SER A 29 15.30 -0.09 12.57
C SER A 29 15.85 0.34 13.94
N TRP A 30 17.14 0.70 14.02
CA TRP A 30 17.75 1.21 15.24
C TRP A 30 17.17 2.57 15.66
N ALA A 31 16.86 3.45 14.70
CA ALA A 31 16.29 4.77 14.96
C ALA A 31 14.86 4.63 15.47
N ILE A 32 14.04 3.77 14.84
CA ILE A 32 12.70 3.43 15.32
C ILE A 32 12.76 2.92 16.77
N LYS A 33 13.65 1.97 17.06
CA LYS A 33 13.84 1.42 18.42
C LYS A 33 14.26 2.51 19.43
N ALA A 34 15.14 3.42 19.04
CA ALA A 34 15.60 4.52 19.89
C ALA A 34 14.45 5.51 20.20
N ILE A 35 13.67 5.90 19.19
CA ILE A 35 12.51 6.77 19.36
C ILE A 35 11.46 6.08 20.23
N ASP A 36 11.17 4.81 19.99
CA ASP A 36 10.21 4.03 20.77
C ASP A 36 10.67 3.82 22.22
N LYS A 37 11.99 3.75 22.49
CA LYS A 37 12.53 3.74 23.86
C LYS A 37 12.12 5.03 24.59
N ILE A 38 12.25 6.18 23.93
CA ILE A 38 11.88 7.49 24.49
C ILE A 38 10.35 7.60 24.68
N ARG A 39 9.57 7.24 23.65
CA ARG A 39 8.09 7.26 23.70
C ARG A 39 7.56 6.36 24.83
N ARG A 40 8.13 5.16 24.99
CA ARG A 40 7.79 4.22 26.06
C ARG A 40 8.20 4.71 27.44
N GLY A 41 9.41 5.26 27.57
CA GLY A 41 9.89 5.89 28.80
C GLY A 41 8.93 6.98 29.28
N PHE A 42 8.58 7.87 28.35
CA PHE A 42 7.69 8.97 28.63
C PHE A 42 6.27 8.49 28.98
N LEU A 43 5.70 7.58 28.21
CA LEU A 43 4.36 7.02 28.46
C LEU A 43 4.21 6.45 29.87
N TRP A 44 5.15 5.61 30.30
CA TRP A 44 5.02 4.84 31.55
C TRP A 44 5.60 5.54 32.78
N ARG A 45 6.69 6.31 32.62
CA ARG A 45 7.39 6.94 33.75
C ARG A 45 7.51 8.47 33.66
N GLY A 46 7.18 9.07 32.51
CA GLY A 46 7.33 10.52 32.32
C GLY A 46 8.80 10.95 32.30
N ARG A 47 9.70 10.02 31.98
CA ARG A 47 11.16 10.22 31.86
C ARG A 47 11.63 9.61 30.54
N LYS A 48 12.84 9.95 30.09
CA LYS A 48 13.40 9.41 28.84
C LYS A 48 13.53 7.88 28.85
N GLU A 49 13.73 7.27 30.01
CA GLU A 49 13.95 5.83 30.15
C GLU A 49 12.92 5.16 31.06
N ALA A 50 12.58 3.91 30.72
CA ALA A 50 11.78 3.01 31.56
C ALA A 50 12.30 1.57 31.45
N ASN A 51 12.44 0.91 32.61
CA ASN A 51 12.79 -0.50 32.73
C ASN A 51 11.56 -1.41 32.46
N GLY A 52 11.79 -2.70 32.18
CA GLY A 52 10.73 -3.66 31.84
C GLY A 52 9.59 -3.71 32.88
N GLY A 53 9.91 -3.71 34.17
CA GLY A 53 8.92 -3.71 35.26
C GLY A 53 8.08 -2.44 35.37
N HIS A 54 8.35 -1.40 34.58
CA HIS A 54 7.55 -0.19 34.53
C HIS A 54 6.47 -0.20 33.43
N CYS A 55 6.55 -1.12 32.48
CA CYS A 55 5.66 -1.16 31.32
C CYS A 55 4.49 -2.12 31.61
N LEU A 56 3.26 -1.59 31.65
CA LEU A 56 2.06 -2.42 31.89
C LEU A 56 1.63 -3.21 30.66
N LEU A 57 2.02 -2.76 29.47
CA LEU A 57 1.69 -3.39 28.20
C LEU A 57 2.93 -3.46 27.31
N ALA A 58 3.04 -4.56 26.57
CA ALA A 58 4.04 -4.69 25.51
C ALA A 58 3.83 -3.59 24.45
N TRP A 59 4.92 -3.00 23.98
CA TRP A 59 4.87 -1.87 23.04
C TRP A 59 4.09 -2.17 21.75
N PRO A 60 4.21 -3.35 21.13
CA PRO A 60 3.37 -3.67 19.97
C PRO A 60 1.87 -3.68 20.29
N LYS A 61 1.46 -4.05 21.52
CA LYS A 61 0.06 -3.98 21.98
C LYS A 61 -0.36 -2.52 22.25
N VAL A 62 0.53 -1.70 22.80
CA VAL A 62 0.31 -0.25 22.95
C VAL A 62 0.00 0.40 21.59
N CYS A 63 0.69 -0.04 20.54
CA CYS A 63 0.53 0.53 19.20
C CYS A 63 -0.73 0.08 18.44
N ARG A 64 -1.51 -0.87 18.99
CA ARG A 64 -2.77 -1.27 18.37
C ARG A 64 -3.84 -0.18 18.53
N SER A 65 -4.84 -0.22 17.66
CA SER A 65 -6.05 0.61 17.83
C SER A 65 -6.72 0.30 19.17
N ARG A 66 -7.51 1.25 19.68
CA ARG A 66 -8.24 1.06 20.93
C ARG A 66 -9.26 -0.06 20.84
N GLU A 67 -9.87 -0.23 19.66
CA GLU A 67 -10.80 -1.31 19.32
C GLU A 67 -10.14 -2.70 19.39
N LEU A 68 -8.83 -2.78 19.11
CA LEU A 68 -8.04 -4.02 19.20
C LEU A 68 -7.31 -4.17 20.55
N GLY A 69 -7.77 -3.47 21.59
CA GLY A 69 -7.23 -3.55 22.95
C GLY A 69 -5.87 -2.86 23.15
N GLY A 70 -5.52 -1.91 22.27
CA GLY A 70 -4.33 -1.06 22.38
C GLY A 70 -4.61 0.34 22.93
N LEU A 71 -3.61 1.22 22.90
CA LEU A 71 -3.75 2.62 23.35
C LEU A 71 -3.99 3.61 22.21
N GLY A 72 -3.95 3.15 20.95
CA GLY A 72 -4.09 4.00 19.77
C GLY A 72 -2.85 4.86 19.48
N ILE A 73 -1.69 4.44 19.96
CA ILE A 73 -0.41 5.06 19.63
C ILE A 73 0.07 4.51 18.28
N SER A 74 0.53 5.33 17.34
CA SER A 74 0.93 4.83 16.03
C SER A 74 2.22 4.02 16.09
N ASP A 75 2.24 2.87 15.43
CA ASP A 75 3.47 2.14 15.12
C ASP A 75 4.29 2.93 14.09
N LEU A 76 5.54 3.27 14.40
CA LEU A 76 6.34 4.15 13.53
C LEU A 76 6.71 3.50 12.20
N LYS A 77 6.85 2.17 12.17
CA LYS A 77 7.17 1.45 10.94
C LYS A 77 5.98 1.49 10.00
N SER A 78 4.79 1.11 10.48
CA SER A 78 3.54 1.17 9.71
C SER A 78 3.17 2.61 9.33
N LEU A 79 3.36 3.58 10.23
CA LEU A 79 3.12 5.00 9.95
C LEU A 79 4.06 5.52 8.85
N GLY A 80 5.36 5.24 8.95
CA GLY A 80 6.33 5.62 7.94
C GLY A 80 6.08 4.96 6.58
N PHE A 81 5.65 3.70 6.55
CA PHE A 81 5.19 3.05 5.32
C PHE A 81 4.00 3.78 4.73
N ALA A 82 2.93 3.97 5.53
CA ALA A 82 1.71 4.63 5.09
C ALA A 82 2.02 6.00 4.52
N LEU A 83 2.78 6.86 5.24
CA LEU A 83 3.18 8.20 4.80
C LEU A 83 3.93 8.20 3.45
N ARG A 84 4.83 7.24 3.23
CA ARG A 84 5.62 7.16 2.00
C ARG A 84 4.82 6.69 0.79
N VAL A 85 3.79 5.86 0.97
CA VAL A 85 2.86 5.46 -0.10
C VAL A 85 2.18 6.66 -0.77
N ARG A 86 2.11 7.81 -0.09
CA ARG A 86 1.61 9.07 -0.65
C ARG A 86 2.32 9.44 -1.96
N TRP A 87 3.64 9.30 -2.03
CA TRP A 87 4.42 9.77 -3.17
C TRP A 87 4.12 9.00 -4.47
N PRO A 88 4.17 7.66 -4.51
CA PRO A 88 3.80 6.93 -5.70
C PRO A 88 2.30 7.08 -6.05
N TRP A 89 1.42 7.26 -5.06
CA TRP A 89 0.03 7.65 -5.33
C TRP A 89 -0.05 8.99 -6.07
N LEU A 90 0.66 10.03 -5.59
CA LEU A 90 0.66 11.36 -6.23
C LEU A 90 1.29 11.30 -7.63
N LYS A 91 2.37 10.52 -7.81
CA LYS A 91 2.97 10.30 -9.12
C LYS A 91 1.97 9.72 -10.13
N LYS A 92 1.10 8.82 -9.68
CA LYS A 92 0.08 8.19 -10.51
C LYS A 92 -1.15 9.07 -10.71
N SER A 93 -1.72 9.64 -9.64
CA SER A 93 -2.94 10.46 -9.69
C SER A 93 -2.73 11.86 -10.26
N GLU A 94 -1.53 12.40 -10.19
CA GLU A 94 -1.22 13.77 -10.60
C GLU A 94 0.10 13.82 -11.40
N PRO A 95 0.19 13.14 -12.55
CA PRO A 95 1.44 12.96 -13.30
C PRO A 95 2.04 14.28 -13.83
N ASN A 96 1.22 15.32 -13.98
CA ASN A 96 1.63 16.62 -14.51
C ASN A 96 2.19 17.58 -13.45
N LYS A 97 2.23 17.17 -12.19
CA LYS A 97 2.73 18.03 -11.09
C LYS A 97 4.24 17.87 -10.92
N PRO A 98 4.94 18.90 -10.38
CA PRO A 98 6.40 18.86 -10.23
C PRO A 98 6.93 17.68 -9.40
N TRP A 99 6.13 17.13 -8.48
CA TRP A 99 6.53 15.98 -7.66
C TRP A 99 6.52 14.64 -8.39
N ALA A 100 5.89 14.54 -9.56
CA ALA A 100 5.81 13.28 -10.32
C ALA A 100 7.19 12.77 -10.80
N SER A 101 8.15 13.68 -10.96
CA SER A 101 9.53 13.39 -11.40
C SER A 101 10.51 13.17 -10.24
N LEU A 102 10.05 13.17 -8.99
CA LEU A 102 10.93 12.92 -7.85
C LEU A 102 11.55 11.51 -7.93
N PRO A 103 12.82 11.34 -7.56
CA PRO A 103 13.46 10.03 -7.46
C PRO A 103 12.92 9.28 -6.24
N LEU A 104 11.78 8.61 -6.41
CA LEU A 104 11.12 7.86 -5.35
C LEU A 104 11.77 6.50 -5.15
N GLN A 105 12.12 6.19 -3.90
CA GLN A 105 12.49 4.83 -3.49
C GLN A 105 11.21 4.05 -3.20
N ILE A 106 10.74 3.27 -4.18
CA ILE A 106 9.53 2.46 -4.05
C ILE A 106 9.98 1.02 -3.80
N SER A 107 9.66 0.49 -2.62
CA SER A 107 9.94 -0.92 -2.33
C SER A 107 8.88 -1.83 -2.97
N LYS A 108 9.21 -3.12 -3.16
CA LYS A 108 8.26 -4.10 -3.70
C LYS A 108 6.97 -4.16 -2.87
N GLU A 109 7.08 -4.06 -1.55
CA GLU A 109 5.92 -4.04 -0.66
C GLU A 109 4.99 -2.85 -0.91
N MET A 110 5.55 -1.68 -1.24
CA MET A 110 4.76 -0.50 -1.63
C MET A 110 4.08 -0.69 -2.99
N GLU A 111 4.79 -1.26 -3.96
CA GLU A 111 4.20 -1.57 -5.27
C GLU A 111 3.00 -2.52 -5.12
N CYS A 112 3.14 -3.58 -4.33
CA CYS A 112 2.05 -4.52 -4.10
C CYS A 112 0.90 -3.90 -3.31
N PHE A 113 1.21 -3.03 -2.33
CA PHE A 113 0.18 -2.28 -1.62
C PHE A 113 -0.62 -1.37 -2.55
N LEU A 114 0.05 -0.65 -3.45
CA LEU A 114 -0.58 0.23 -4.44
C LEU A 114 -1.41 -0.56 -5.45
N SER A 115 -0.87 -1.66 -5.99
CA SER A 115 -1.59 -2.55 -6.90
C SER A 115 -2.88 -3.09 -6.25
N MET A 116 -2.85 -3.35 -4.94
CA MET A 116 -4.05 -3.73 -4.21
C MET A 116 -5.03 -2.56 -4.05
N ALA A 117 -4.52 -1.39 -3.63
CA ALA A 117 -5.31 -0.25 -3.16
C ALA A 117 -5.87 0.65 -4.27
N VAL A 118 -5.33 0.59 -5.48
CA VAL A 118 -5.69 1.50 -6.59
C VAL A 118 -6.47 0.76 -7.66
N ILE A 119 -7.57 1.36 -8.11
CA ILE A 119 -8.24 1.03 -9.37
C ILE A 119 -8.25 2.26 -10.28
N THR A 120 -8.46 2.04 -11.56
CA THR A 120 -8.54 3.12 -12.54
C THR A 120 -9.86 3.06 -13.31
N GLU A 121 -10.52 4.19 -13.40
CA GLU A 121 -11.50 4.47 -14.45
C GLU A 121 -10.73 5.03 -15.65
N VAL A 122 -10.72 4.29 -16.76
CA VAL A 122 -9.94 4.66 -17.95
C VAL A 122 -10.62 5.80 -18.69
N GLY A 123 -9.84 6.83 -19.03
CA GLY A 123 -10.21 7.88 -19.96
C GLY A 123 -9.49 7.64 -21.29
N ASP A 124 -8.36 8.31 -21.48
CA ASP A 124 -7.49 8.17 -22.64
C ASP A 124 -6.53 6.98 -22.56
N GLY A 125 -6.40 6.33 -21.39
CA GLY A 125 -5.57 5.15 -21.18
C GLY A 125 -4.07 5.42 -21.17
N ALA A 126 -3.62 6.67 -21.23
CA ALA A 126 -2.20 7.02 -21.33
C ALA A 126 -1.45 6.79 -20.02
N ASN A 127 -2.13 6.83 -18.87
CA ASN A 127 -1.54 6.77 -17.53
C ASN A 127 -1.97 5.50 -16.76
N THR A 128 -2.41 4.48 -17.48
CA THR A 128 -2.84 3.19 -16.94
C THR A 128 -2.07 2.07 -17.62
N LEU A 129 -1.43 1.19 -16.84
CA LEU A 129 -0.72 0.02 -17.36
C LEU A 129 -1.71 -1.10 -17.68
N PHE A 130 -1.76 -1.47 -18.95
CA PHE A 130 -2.71 -2.44 -19.49
C PHE A 130 -2.67 -3.78 -18.74
N TRP A 131 -1.48 -4.35 -18.56
CA TRP A 131 -1.34 -5.69 -17.96
C TRP A 131 -1.39 -5.70 -16.42
N LYS A 132 -1.01 -4.59 -15.75
CA LYS A 132 -0.75 -4.56 -14.30
C LYS A 132 -1.80 -3.84 -13.47
N ASP A 133 -2.41 -2.78 -14.00
CA ASP A 133 -3.34 -1.98 -13.22
C ASP A 133 -4.73 -2.63 -13.17
N LYS A 134 -5.51 -2.26 -12.16
CA LYS A 134 -6.88 -2.73 -11.99
C LYS A 134 -7.87 -1.78 -12.67
N TRP A 135 -8.04 -1.94 -13.97
CA TRP A 135 -8.83 -1.03 -14.79
C TRP A 135 -10.02 -1.71 -15.50
N LEU A 136 -10.17 -3.03 -15.35
CA LEU A 136 -11.30 -3.81 -15.86
C LEU A 136 -12.25 -4.17 -14.71
N ALA A 137 -13.25 -3.33 -14.47
CA ALA A 137 -14.23 -3.51 -13.38
C ALA A 137 -13.58 -3.79 -11.99
N GLY A 138 -12.44 -3.15 -11.72
CA GLY A 138 -11.70 -3.29 -10.47
C GLY A 138 -10.78 -4.51 -10.37
N LYS A 139 -10.59 -5.25 -11.47
CA LYS A 139 -9.60 -6.33 -11.64
C LYS A 139 -8.49 -5.91 -12.60
N ASN A 140 -7.32 -6.53 -12.47
CA ASN A 140 -6.27 -6.46 -13.49
C ASN A 140 -6.42 -7.63 -14.47
N ILE A 141 -5.68 -7.61 -15.57
CA ILE A 141 -5.75 -8.65 -16.60
C ILE A 141 -5.24 -10.00 -16.05
N GLN A 142 -4.19 -10.01 -15.21
CA GLN A 142 -3.66 -11.25 -14.61
C GLN A 142 -4.72 -12.00 -13.77
N ASP A 143 -5.62 -11.29 -13.10
CA ASP A 143 -6.70 -11.87 -12.29
C ASP A 143 -7.81 -12.49 -13.16
N ILE A 144 -7.93 -12.08 -14.43
CA ILE A 144 -8.96 -12.54 -15.38
C ILE A 144 -8.41 -13.66 -16.25
N VAL A 145 -7.17 -13.49 -16.75
CA VAL A 145 -6.52 -14.38 -17.73
C VAL A 145 -5.06 -14.68 -17.35
N PRO A 146 -4.83 -15.45 -16.28
CA PRO A 146 -3.49 -15.74 -15.77
C PRO A 146 -2.59 -16.51 -16.75
N HIS A 147 -3.13 -17.39 -17.60
CA HIS A 147 -2.35 -18.15 -18.58
C HIS A 147 -1.90 -17.26 -19.75
N VAL A 148 -2.74 -16.35 -20.23
CA VAL A 148 -2.34 -15.33 -21.22
C VAL A 148 -1.28 -14.39 -20.63
N TYR A 149 -1.49 -13.91 -19.40
CA TYR A 149 -0.52 -13.04 -18.75
C TYR A 149 0.86 -13.71 -18.57
N ALA A 150 0.90 -15.02 -18.34
CA ALA A 150 2.15 -15.77 -18.24
C ALA A 150 2.99 -15.77 -19.54
N LEU A 151 2.35 -15.52 -20.69
CA LEU A 151 3.01 -15.38 -22.00
C LEU A 151 3.53 -13.96 -22.26
N VAL A 152 3.25 -13.00 -21.38
CA VAL A 152 3.67 -11.61 -21.52
C VAL A 152 4.99 -11.37 -20.79
N SER A 153 5.94 -10.73 -21.46
CA SER A 153 7.22 -10.42 -20.81
C SER A 153 7.03 -9.44 -19.64
N ARG A 154 7.76 -9.64 -18.53
CA ARG A 154 7.72 -8.73 -17.37
C ARG A 154 8.01 -7.27 -17.73
N ARG A 155 8.86 -7.05 -18.75
CA ARG A 155 9.21 -5.71 -19.24
C ARG A 155 8.02 -5.06 -19.94
N THR A 156 7.34 -5.81 -20.80
CA THR A 156 6.15 -5.34 -21.52
C THR A 156 5.02 -5.03 -20.55
N ALA A 157 4.73 -5.97 -19.63
CA ALA A 157 3.71 -5.79 -18.61
C ALA A 157 3.93 -4.55 -17.72
N ALA A 158 5.19 -4.18 -17.47
CA ALA A 158 5.54 -3.03 -16.65
C ALA A 158 5.48 -1.67 -17.39
N ARG A 159 5.27 -1.64 -18.71
CA ARG A 159 5.38 -0.42 -19.52
C ARG A 159 4.19 -0.15 -20.43
N ARG A 160 3.53 -1.20 -20.93
CA ARG A 160 2.43 -1.06 -21.89
C ARG A 160 1.27 -0.29 -21.25
N SER A 161 0.95 0.88 -21.80
CA SER A 161 -0.25 1.62 -21.39
C SER A 161 -1.50 1.04 -22.06
N VAL A 162 -2.69 1.33 -21.51
CA VAL A 162 -3.96 0.94 -22.13
C VAL A 162 -4.10 1.60 -23.50
N LEU A 163 -3.73 2.88 -23.63
CA LEU A 163 -3.72 3.58 -24.90
C LEU A 163 -2.89 2.85 -25.97
N GLU A 164 -1.63 2.53 -25.64
CA GLU A 164 -0.72 1.84 -26.55
C GLU A 164 -1.16 0.41 -26.86
N ALA A 165 -1.80 -0.26 -25.91
CA ALA A 165 -2.31 -1.62 -26.07
C ALA A 165 -3.47 -1.68 -27.05
N LEU A 166 -4.42 -0.76 -26.94
CA LEU A 166 -5.65 -0.77 -27.73
C LEU A 166 -5.45 -0.17 -29.12
N ILE A 167 -4.52 0.78 -29.29
CA ILE A 167 -4.17 1.28 -30.63
C ILE A 167 -3.63 0.12 -31.48
N ASN A 168 -4.31 -0.14 -32.60
CA ASN A 168 -4.01 -1.20 -33.55
C ASN A 168 -3.86 -2.59 -32.89
N GLU A 169 -4.56 -2.82 -31.78
CA GLU A 169 -4.57 -4.12 -31.06
C GLU A 169 -3.17 -4.63 -30.68
N LYS A 170 -2.25 -3.70 -30.41
CA LYS A 170 -0.84 -4.01 -30.13
C LYS A 170 -0.62 -4.91 -28.91
N TRP A 171 -1.63 -5.05 -28.05
CA TRP A 171 -1.58 -6.00 -26.93
C TRP A 171 -1.45 -7.46 -27.38
N ILE A 172 -1.93 -7.81 -28.58
CA ILE A 172 -1.79 -9.17 -29.14
C ILE A 172 -0.31 -9.51 -29.34
N GLU A 173 0.48 -8.54 -29.84
CA GLU A 173 1.92 -8.69 -30.02
C GLU A 173 2.68 -8.87 -28.70
N ASP A 174 2.07 -8.56 -27.56
CA ASP A 174 2.72 -8.73 -26.26
C ASP A 174 2.72 -10.19 -25.80
N ILE A 175 1.81 -11.01 -26.36
CA ILE A 175 1.65 -12.43 -26.06
C ILE A 175 2.69 -13.20 -26.89
N GLN A 176 3.63 -13.84 -26.20
CA GLN A 176 4.77 -14.48 -26.84
C GLN A 176 4.88 -15.96 -26.46
N GLY A 177 5.36 -16.79 -27.38
CA GLY A 177 5.55 -18.22 -27.17
C GLY A 177 4.35 -19.07 -27.62
N SER A 178 4.35 -20.33 -27.20
CA SER A 178 3.31 -21.30 -27.57
C SER A 178 2.04 -21.11 -26.73
N ILE A 179 0.91 -20.90 -27.40
CA ILE A 179 -0.40 -20.75 -26.75
C ILE A 179 -0.94 -22.15 -26.40
N SER A 180 -1.21 -22.39 -25.11
CA SER A 180 -1.92 -23.59 -24.66
C SER A 180 -3.42 -23.49 -24.94
N PRO A 181 -4.18 -24.61 -24.93
CA PRO A 181 -5.63 -24.55 -25.06
C PRO A 181 -6.31 -23.67 -24.01
N GLU A 182 -5.82 -23.67 -22.77
CA GLU A 182 -6.32 -22.82 -21.68
C GLU A 182 -6.06 -21.33 -21.98
N ALA A 183 -4.85 -21.00 -22.42
CA ALA A 183 -4.50 -19.63 -22.81
C ALA A 183 -5.29 -19.16 -24.03
N LEU A 184 -5.66 -20.04 -24.95
CA LEU A 184 -6.52 -19.71 -26.09
C LEU A 184 -7.94 -19.34 -25.64
N MET A 185 -8.52 -20.10 -24.70
CA MET A 185 -9.84 -19.77 -24.13
C MET A 185 -9.82 -18.44 -23.40
N GLU A 186 -8.78 -18.21 -22.61
CA GLU A 186 -8.57 -16.93 -21.92
C GLU A 186 -8.37 -15.77 -22.91
N TYR A 187 -7.65 -15.97 -24.00
CA TYR A 187 -7.49 -14.97 -25.05
C TYR A 187 -8.84 -14.50 -25.61
N LEU A 188 -9.77 -15.43 -25.87
CA LEU A 188 -11.12 -15.10 -26.36
C LEU A 188 -11.91 -14.30 -25.31
N VAL A 189 -11.83 -14.68 -24.04
CA VAL A 189 -12.44 -13.90 -22.95
C VAL A 189 -11.87 -12.50 -22.88
N LEU A 190 -10.55 -12.35 -22.99
CA LEU A 190 -9.90 -11.05 -22.95
C LEU A 190 -10.28 -10.21 -24.17
N TRP A 191 -10.35 -10.82 -25.36
CA TRP A 191 -10.77 -10.16 -26.60
C TRP A 191 -12.18 -9.57 -26.46
N ASP A 192 -13.14 -10.35 -25.99
CA ASP A 192 -14.53 -9.91 -25.80
C ASP A 192 -14.60 -8.73 -24.82
N VAL A 193 -13.92 -8.84 -23.68
CA VAL A 193 -13.88 -7.78 -22.65
C VAL A 193 -13.25 -6.50 -23.20
N ILE A 194 -12.17 -6.60 -23.98
CA ILE A 194 -11.48 -5.44 -24.54
C ILE A 194 -12.28 -4.78 -25.65
N SER A 195 -13.00 -5.57 -26.46
CA SER A 195 -13.77 -5.07 -27.61
C SER A 195 -14.90 -4.13 -27.19
N GLU A 196 -15.35 -4.20 -25.93
CA GLU A 196 -16.36 -3.31 -25.36
C GLU A 196 -15.79 -1.98 -24.82
N ILE A 197 -14.47 -1.76 -24.91
CA ILE A 197 -13.80 -0.63 -24.28
C ILE A 197 -13.54 0.48 -25.30
N ASP A 198 -14.22 1.60 -25.09
CA ASP A 198 -13.98 2.83 -25.84
C ASP A 198 -13.11 3.81 -25.04
N LEU A 199 -11.98 4.22 -25.62
CA LEU A 199 -11.13 5.26 -25.04
C LEU A 199 -11.68 6.66 -25.34
N HIS A 200 -11.68 7.52 -24.32
CA HIS A 200 -12.11 8.90 -24.44
C HIS A 200 -10.91 9.82 -24.66
N VAL A 201 -10.59 10.08 -25.92
CA VAL A 201 -9.44 10.90 -26.32
C VAL A 201 -9.46 12.27 -25.62
N GLY A 202 -8.36 12.58 -24.93
CA GLY A 202 -8.18 13.85 -24.20
C GLY A 202 -8.79 13.90 -22.81
N VAL A 203 -9.51 12.86 -22.37
CA VAL A 203 -9.99 12.72 -20.99
C VAL A 203 -8.95 11.96 -20.18
N GLN A 204 -8.42 12.56 -19.12
CA GLN A 204 -7.40 11.89 -18.30
C GLN A 204 -7.98 10.69 -17.53
N ASP A 205 -7.19 9.64 -17.41
CA ASP A 205 -7.46 8.52 -16.51
C ASP A 205 -7.71 8.99 -15.07
N LYS A 206 -8.69 8.39 -14.41
CA LYS A 206 -9.06 8.70 -13.02
C LYS A 206 -8.71 7.55 -12.10
N HIS A 207 -7.68 7.74 -11.29
CA HIS A 207 -7.26 6.76 -10.29
C HIS A 207 -8.02 6.94 -8.98
N ILE A 208 -8.47 5.82 -8.41
CA ILE A 208 -9.31 5.78 -7.21
C ILE A 208 -8.62 4.96 -6.13
N TRP A 209 -8.46 5.58 -4.95
CA TRP A 209 -7.95 4.96 -3.74
C TRP A 209 -9.07 4.20 -3.02
N ARG A 210 -9.09 2.88 -3.14
CA ARG A 210 -10.18 2.01 -2.63
C ARG A 210 -10.29 1.95 -1.12
N LEU A 211 -9.22 2.30 -0.40
CA LEU A 211 -9.17 2.22 1.06
C LEU A 211 -9.82 3.44 1.74
N SER A 212 -10.41 4.36 0.97
CA SER A 212 -11.09 5.56 1.45
C SER A 212 -12.42 5.74 0.72
N THR A 213 -13.45 6.19 1.44
CA THR A 213 -14.77 6.48 0.85
C THR A 213 -14.74 7.65 -0.14
N SER A 214 -13.80 8.57 0.04
CA SER A 214 -13.58 9.70 -0.89
C SER A 214 -12.94 9.30 -2.22
N GLY A 215 -12.44 8.05 -2.33
CA GLY A 215 -11.60 7.65 -3.46
C GLY A 215 -10.23 8.34 -3.49
N GLN A 216 -9.88 9.12 -2.45
CA GLN A 216 -8.62 9.84 -2.35
C GLN A 216 -7.72 9.24 -1.26
N TYR A 217 -6.42 9.22 -1.54
CA TYR A 217 -5.43 8.74 -0.59
C TYR A 217 -5.39 9.62 0.66
N THR A 218 -5.38 8.96 1.82
CA THR A 218 -4.95 9.58 3.08
C THR A 218 -3.98 8.65 3.79
N ALA A 219 -2.97 9.21 4.46
CA ALA A 219 -2.03 8.42 5.25
C ALA A 219 -2.75 7.59 6.34
N ARG A 220 -3.88 8.09 6.87
CA ARG A 220 -4.74 7.36 7.79
C ARG A 220 -5.32 6.11 7.14
N SER A 221 -6.00 6.23 6.00
CA SER A 221 -6.59 5.08 5.30
C SER A 221 -5.54 4.02 4.91
N ALA A 222 -4.35 4.46 4.49
CA ALA A 222 -3.24 3.55 4.21
C ALA A 222 -2.74 2.85 5.48
N TYR A 223 -2.59 3.60 6.59
CA TYR A 223 -2.17 3.05 7.88
C TYR A 223 -3.18 2.02 8.39
N ASP A 224 -4.47 2.34 8.39
CA ASP A 224 -5.53 1.47 8.90
C ASP A 224 -5.61 0.16 8.11
N ALA A 225 -5.41 0.22 6.78
CA ALA A 225 -5.37 -0.96 5.92
C ALA A 225 -4.24 -1.95 6.26
N LEU A 226 -3.13 -1.50 6.87
CA LEU A 226 -2.06 -2.39 7.33
C LEU A 226 -2.48 -3.26 8.52
N PHE A 227 -3.58 -2.90 9.19
CA PHE A 227 -4.13 -3.62 10.34
C PHE A 227 -5.48 -4.28 10.03
N GLN A 228 -6.00 -4.17 8.81
CA GLN A 228 -7.19 -4.91 8.39
C GLN A 228 -6.91 -6.42 8.45
N GLY A 229 -7.85 -7.17 9.03
CA GLY A 229 -7.68 -8.61 9.31
C GLY A 229 -6.90 -8.93 10.60
N ALA A 230 -6.60 -7.94 11.45
CA ALA A 230 -6.08 -8.20 12.79
C ALA A 230 -7.23 -8.51 13.77
N PHE A 231 -7.19 -9.67 14.43
CA PHE A 231 -8.18 -10.09 15.42
C PHE A 231 -7.65 -9.96 16.85
N ILE A 232 -8.56 -9.81 17.82
CA ILE A 232 -8.26 -9.96 19.24
C ILE A 232 -8.07 -11.46 19.52
N SER A 233 -6.84 -11.90 19.77
CA SER A 233 -6.60 -13.23 20.34
C SER A 233 -6.25 -13.06 21.81
N ASP A 234 -7.14 -13.53 22.68
CA ASP A 234 -6.96 -13.53 24.14
C ASP A 234 -6.12 -14.73 24.64
N HIS A 235 -5.60 -15.57 23.74
CA HIS A 235 -4.93 -16.83 24.07
C HIS A 235 -3.46 -16.88 23.60
N MET A 236 -2.62 -15.96 24.07
CA MET A 236 -1.17 -16.17 24.07
C MET A 236 -0.52 -15.65 25.37
N LYS A 237 -0.72 -16.40 26.46
CA LYS A 237 0.23 -16.43 27.58
C LYS A 237 1.28 -17.48 27.24
N GLY A 238 2.54 -17.06 27.00
CA GLY A 238 3.67 -17.97 27.18
C GLY A 238 4.58 -18.27 25.99
N PHE A 239 4.62 -17.47 24.92
CA PHE A 239 5.75 -17.52 23.98
C PHE A 239 6.13 -16.11 23.53
N GLY A 240 7.43 -15.82 23.56
CA GLY A 240 8.00 -14.54 23.13
C GLY A 240 7.51 -14.19 21.72
N SER A 241 6.64 -13.20 21.64
CA SER A 241 5.96 -12.89 20.38
C SER A 241 6.96 -12.36 19.36
N PRO A 242 6.97 -12.89 18.11
CA PRO A 242 7.49 -12.13 17.00
C PRO A 242 6.65 -10.85 16.93
N GLY A 243 7.29 -9.69 16.84
CA GLY A 243 6.61 -8.40 16.71
C GLY A 243 5.52 -8.47 15.64
N LEU A 244 4.46 -7.66 15.80
CA LEU A 244 3.41 -7.49 14.78
C LEU A 244 4.06 -7.41 13.40
N ARG A 245 4.05 -8.52 12.66
CA ARG A 245 4.20 -8.47 11.22
C ARG A 245 2.84 -7.95 10.74
N PRO A 246 2.81 -6.93 9.86
CA PRO A 246 1.60 -6.69 9.08
C PRO A 246 1.18 -8.05 8.50
N ASN A 247 -0.04 -8.50 8.80
CA ASN A 247 -0.55 -9.76 8.27
C ASN A 247 -0.67 -9.73 6.74
N ALA A 248 -0.56 -8.55 6.13
CA ALA A 248 -0.51 -8.43 4.70
C ALA A 248 0.90 -8.68 4.17
N VAL A 249 1.20 -9.95 3.88
CA VAL A 249 2.10 -10.24 2.78
C VAL A 249 1.35 -9.78 1.52
N PHE A 250 1.57 -8.54 1.11
CA PHE A 250 1.09 -8.07 -0.18
C PHE A 250 1.92 -8.80 -1.24
N SER A 251 1.46 -9.96 -1.68
CA SER A 251 2.10 -10.71 -2.75
C SER A 251 1.69 -10.05 -4.07
N CYS A 252 2.64 -9.43 -4.75
CA CYS A 252 2.53 -9.26 -6.20
C CYS A 252 2.83 -10.64 -6.81
N GLY A 253 1.81 -11.24 -7.44
CA GLY A 253 2.01 -12.34 -8.37
C GLY A 253 2.83 -11.90 -9.59
#